data_AF-M2QFK2-F1
#
_entry.id   AF-M2QFK2-F1
#
_cell.length_a   1.000
_cell.length_b   1.000
_cell.length_c   1.000
_cell.angle_alpha   90.00
_cell.angle_beta   90.00
_cell.angle_gamma   90.00
#
_symmetry.space_group_name_H-M   'P 1'
#
loop_
_entity.id
_entity.type
_entity.pdbx_description
1 polymer ?
#
loop_
_entity_poly.entity_id
_entity_poly.type
_entity_poly.pdbx_seq_one_letter_code
_entity_poly.pdbx_strand_id
1 'polypeptide(L)'
;MHTLVALALTLAFVRPAEPGSIAARSSSDTCANVNSDLKVTYRGHLDDVGHINACLCHSTVTNWMLTSSVAQSAVALVGQAATETAIDSLISSSHPKSCSYPDHAQPSCSSSNPCGFSCADGYTAWPLGSPSQCICSFPKHECNGVCTSNSGSCPSQGPLKKRVVPVSMRARARCAEGFTPCGVPAGGPTWECVDTFNDLESCGGCVIPLGGGHASGVDCTALPGVADVACVAGTCVAHRCMPGYFRAPGDSFCLHSRYAAQLDEYVQDAGAYGLE
;
A
#
# COMPACT_ATOMS: atom_id res chain seq x y z
N MET A 1 -66.39 -14.29 3.65
CA MET A 1 -65.45 -13.50 4.47
C MET A 1 -64.14 -13.44 3.69
N HIS A 2 -63.82 -12.28 3.11
CA HIS A 2 -62.69 -12.09 2.20
C HIS A 2 -61.39 -11.88 2.96
N THR A 3 -60.34 -12.59 2.56
CA THR A 3 -58.95 -12.42 3.02
C THR A 3 -58.27 -11.32 2.22
N LEU A 4 -57.84 -10.24 2.90
CA LEU A 4 -57.00 -9.19 2.34
C LEU A 4 -55.53 -9.59 2.52
N VAL A 5 -54.80 -9.75 1.42
CA VAL A 5 -53.34 -9.90 1.40
C VAL A 5 -52.74 -8.52 1.16
N ALA A 6 -52.00 -8.00 2.14
CA ALA A 6 -51.26 -6.75 2.00
C ALA A 6 -49.88 -7.03 1.39
N LEU A 7 -49.65 -6.57 0.16
CA LEU A 7 -48.31 -6.50 -0.44
C LEU A 7 -47.58 -5.29 0.13
N ALA A 8 -46.52 -5.51 0.91
CA ALA A 8 -45.58 -4.47 1.31
C ALA A 8 -44.53 -4.27 0.20
N LEU A 9 -44.59 -3.14 -0.50
CA LEU A 9 -43.49 -2.70 -1.38
C LEU A 9 -42.35 -2.16 -0.50
N THR A 10 -41.23 -2.88 -0.44
CA THR A 10 -39.99 -2.36 0.13
C THR A 10 -39.27 -1.50 -0.89
N LEU A 11 -39.30 -0.17 -0.70
CA LEU A 11 -38.45 0.78 -1.42
C LEU A 11 -37.00 0.60 -0.95
N ALA A 12 -36.13 0.08 -1.81
CA ALA A 12 -34.69 0.05 -1.58
C ALA A 12 -34.13 1.47 -1.73
N PHE A 13 -33.76 2.10 -0.61
CA PHE A 13 -32.99 3.34 -0.63
C PHE A 13 -31.56 3.05 -1.08
N VAL A 14 -31.24 3.40 -2.32
CA VAL A 14 -29.85 3.44 -2.81
C VAL A 14 -29.16 4.60 -2.09
N ARG A 15 -28.22 4.27 -1.20
CA ARG A 15 -27.35 5.27 -0.58
C ARG A 15 -26.41 5.85 -1.64
N PRO A 16 -26.24 7.18 -1.73
CA PRO A 16 -25.24 7.78 -2.58
C PRO A 16 -23.84 7.33 -2.13
N ALA A 17 -22.99 6.97 -3.08
CA ALA A 17 -21.61 6.62 -2.85
C ALA A 17 -20.87 7.81 -2.24
N GLU A 18 -20.34 7.63 -1.03
CA GLU A 18 -19.40 8.58 -0.43
C GLU A 18 -18.08 8.58 -1.22
N PRO A 19 -17.46 9.76 -1.42
CA PRO A 19 -16.19 9.87 -2.13
C PRO A 19 -15.11 9.05 -1.41
N GLY A 20 -14.45 8.20 -2.19
CA GLY A 20 -13.53 7.17 -1.72
C GLY A 20 -12.42 7.72 -0.85
N SER A 21 -12.51 7.46 0.44
CA SER A 21 -11.33 7.21 1.24
C SER A 21 -10.74 5.89 0.72
N ILE A 22 -9.52 5.92 0.18
CA ILE A 22 -8.77 4.71 -0.17
C ILE A 22 -8.45 4.03 1.16
N ALA A 23 -9.42 3.25 1.66
CA ALA A 23 -9.19 2.36 2.76
C ALA A 23 -8.13 1.35 2.29
N ALA A 24 -7.00 1.35 3.01
CA ALA A 24 -6.03 0.27 3.05
C ALA A 24 -6.73 -1.06 2.81
N ARG A 25 -6.40 -1.75 1.71
CA ARG A 25 -7.02 -3.04 1.38
C ARG A 25 -6.26 -4.11 2.18
N SER A 26 -6.49 -4.15 3.49
CA SER A 26 -6.10 -5.28 4.30
C SER A 26 -6.79 -6.52 3.75
N SER A 27 -6.04 -7.46 3.17
CA SER A 27 -6.59 -8.73 2.73
C SER A 27 -6.59 -9.70 3.91
N SER A 28 -7.71 -10.39 4.11
CA SER A 28 -7.84 -11.43 5.13
C SER A 28 -7.99 -12.79 4.46
N ASP A 29 -7.33 -13.80 5.01
CA ASP A 29 -7.44 -15.19 4.55
C ASP A 29 -7.47 -16.13 5.75
N THR A 30 -7.86 -17.38 5.54
CA THR A 30 -7.69 -18.44 6.54
C THR A 30 -6.76 -19.51 5.98
N CYS A 31 -5.65 -19.71 6.69
CA CYS A 31 -4.55 -20.55 6.26
C CYS A 31 -4.23 -21.62 7.30
N ALA A 32 -3.77 -22.78 6.84
CA ALA A 32 -3.39 -23.89 7.69
C ALA A 32 -2.25 -24.69 7.06
N ASN A 33 -1.39 -25.27 7.90
CA ASN A 33 -0.48 -26.30 7.45
C ASN A 33 -1.22 -27.65 7.45
N VAL A 34 -1.67 -28.07 6.28
CA VAL A 34 -2.39 -29.34 6.10
C VAL A 34 -1.38 -30.46 5.96
N ASN A 35 -1.39 -31.37 6.93
CA ASN A 35 -0.58 -32.58 6.94
C ASN A 35 -1.49 -33.80 7.20
N SER A 36 -2.30 -34.15 6.20
CA SER A 36 -3.37 -35.14 6.32
C SER A 36 -3.73 -35.75 4.96
N ASP A 37 -4.45 -36.87 4.98
CA ASP A 37 -4.89 -37.56 3.77
C ASP A 37 -6.13 -36.89 3.17
N LEU A 38 -6.11 -36.63 1.87
CA LEU A 38 -7.25 -36.10 1.14
C LEU A 38 -8.27 -37.21 0.92
N LYS A 39 -9.42 -37.08 1.57
CA LYS A 39 -10.53 -38.01 1.44
C LYS A 39 -11.69 -37.37 0.71
N VAL A 40 -12.23 -38.07 -0.28
CA VAL A 40 -13.39 -37.60 -1.06
C VAL A 40 -14.48 -38.65 -1.06
N THR A 41 -15.74 -38.23 -1.14
CA THR A 41 -16.87 -39.16 -1.22
C THR A 41 -17.15 -39.50 -2.68
N TYR A 42 -16.84 -40.73 -3.09
CA TYR A 42 -17.13 -41.24 -4.43
C TYR A 42 -18.10 -42.42 -4.33
N ARG A 43 -19.24 -42.33 -5.04
CA ARG A 43 -20.31 -43.35 -5.02
C ARG A 43 -20.80 -43.76 -3.61
N GLY A 44 -20.77 -42.84 -2.65
CA GLY A 44 -21.21 -43.08 -1.27
C GLY A 44 -20.16 -43.71 -0.35
N HIS A 45 -18.95 -43.95 -0.84
CA HIS A 45 -17.82 -44.38 -0.04
C HIS A 45 -16.82 -43.24 0.14
N LEU A 46 -16.11 -43.23 1.27
CA LEU A 46 -15.05 -42.27 1.54
C LEU A 46 -13.73 -42.89 1.06
N ASP A 47 -13.20 -42.38 -0.05
CA ASP A 47 -11.99 -42.86 -0.70
C ASP A 47 -10.80 -41.96 -0.35
N ASP A 48 -9.66 -42.58 -0.06
CA ASP A 48 -8.39 -41.90 0.17
C ASP A 48 -7.68 -41.67 -1.17
N VAL A 49 -7.46 -40.41 -1.52
CA VAL A 49 -6.82 -40.01 -2.77
C VAL A 49 -5.31 -39.88 -2.61
N GLY A 50 -4.84 -39.62 -1.40
CA GLY A 50 -3.42 -39.46 -1.09
C GLY A 50 -3.12 -38.40 -0.04
N HIS A 51 -1.88 -38.41 0.42
CA HIS A 51 -1.40 -37.55 1.49
C HIS A 51 -1.10 -36.12 1.01
N ILE A 52 -1.58 -35.12 1.75
CA ILE A 52 -1.25 -33.71 1.58
C ILE A 52 -0.34 -33.28 2.72
N ASN A 53 0.83 -32.74 2.38
CA ASN A 53 1.71 -32.02 3.31
C ASN A 53 2.06 -30.67 2.69
N ALA A 54 1.19 -29.69 2.88
CA ALA A 54 1.31 -28.35 2.30
C ALA A 54 0.64 -27.29 3.17
N CYS A 55 1.20 -26.08 3.16
CA CYS A 55 0.53 -24.92 3.73
C CYS A 55 -0.43 -24.33 2.69
N LEU A 56 -1.72 -24.27 3.04
CA LEU A 56 -2.78 -23.88 2.13
C LEU A 56 -3.62 -22.78 2.77
N CYS A 57 -4.07 -21.84 1.94
CA CYS A 57 -5.05 -20.82 2.30
C CYS A 57 -6.27 -20.94 1.40
N HIS A 58 -7.47 -20.63 1.90
CA HIS A 58 -8.71 -20.73 1.13
C HIS A 58 -8.63 -20.00 -0.21
N SER A 59 -8.09 -18.76 -0.23
CA SER A 59 -8.00 -17.98 -1.47
C SER A 59 -7.10 -18.61 -2.55
N THR A 60 -6.23 -19.53 -2.17
CA THR A 60 -5.23 -20.15 -3.06
C THR A 60 -5.60 -21.56 -3.52
N VAL A 61 -6.66 -22.17 -2.97
CA VAL A 61 -7.02 -23.57 -3.20
C VAL A 61 -7.19 -23.86 -4.68
N THR A 62 -7.97 -23.05 -5.40
CA THR A 62 -8.18 -23.23 -6.84
C THR A 62 -6.87 -23.27 -7.64
N ASN A 63 -5.92 -22.38 -7.34
CA ASN A 63 -4.63 -22.35 -8.05
C ASN A 63 -3.73 -23.54 -7.66
N TRP A 64 -3.75 -23.94 -6.39
CA TRP A 64 -2.99 -25.09 -5.90
C TRP A 64 -3.50 -26.41 -6.49
N MET A 65 -4.81 -26.55 -6.68
CA MET A 65 -5.39 -27.73 -7.33
C MET A 65 -4.85 -27.95 -8.76
N LEU A 66 -4.42 -26.89 -9.45
CA LEU A 66 -3.82 -27.00 -10.78
C LEU A 66 -2.39 -27.55 -10.77
N THR A 67 -1.70 -27.50 -9.64
CA THR A 67 -0.28 -27.93 -9.54
C THR A 67 -0.09 -29.20 -8.71
N SER A 68 -1.09 -29.59 -7.91
CA SER A 68 -1.04 -30.77 -7.05
C SER A 68 -1.60 -32.02 -7.74
N SER A 69 -0.77 -33.06 -7.89
CA SER A 69 -1.19 -34.34 -8.49
C SER A 69 -2.27 -35.07 -7.65
N VAL A 70 -2.22 -34.95 -6.33
CA VAL A 70 -3.24 -35.50 -5.40
C VAL A 70 -4.57 -34.78 -5.62
N ALA A 71 -4.55 -33.45 -5.72
CA ALA A 71 -5.77 -32.68 -6.00
C ALA A 71 -6.32 -32.97 -7.39
N GLN A 72 -5.48 -33.01 -8.43
CA GLN A 72 -5.89 -33.36 -9.79
C GLN A 72 -6.55 -34.74 -9.84
N SER A 73 -6.04 -35.72 -9.08
CA SER A 73 -6.63 -37.06 -8.98
C SER A 73 -8.01 -37.02 -8.31
N ALA A 74 -8.19 -36.22 -7.25
CA ALA A 74 -9.49 -36.01 -6.61
C ALA A 74 -10.48 -35.33 -7.57
N VAL A 75 -10.05 -34.31 -8.31
CA VAL A 75 -10.88 -33.62 -9.31
C VAL A 75 -11.36 -34.60 -10.38
N ALA A 76 -10.52 -35.53 -10.83
CA ALA A 76 -10.91 -36.55 -11.80
C ALA A 76 -11.96 -37.54 -11.27
N LEU A 77 -12.03 -37.75 -9.95
CA LEU A 77 -12.97 -38.68 -9.31
C LEU A 77 -14.32 -38.02 -8.96
N VAL A 78 -14.29 -36.84 -8.35
CA VAL A 78 -15.50 -36.20 -7.76
C VAL A 78 -15.81 -34.81 -8.35
N GLY A 79 -14.96 -34.29 -9.23
CA GLY A 79 -15.08 -32.95 -9.80
C GLY A 79 -14.46 -31.86 -8.93
N GLN A 80 -14.30 -30.67 -9.54
CA GLN A 80 -13.59 -29.54 -8.93
C GLN A 80 -14.26 -29.03 -7.65
N ALA A 81 -15.57 -28.78 -7.68
CA ALA A 81 -16.29 -28.21 -6.53
C ALA A 81 -16.25 -29.12 -5.28
N ALA A 82 -16.38 -30.43 -5.48
CA ALA A 82 -16.32 -31.39 -4.38
C ALA A 82 -14.89 -31.52 -3.81
N THR A 83 -13.88 -31.43 -4.67
CA THR A 83 -12.46 -31.45 -4.25
C THR A 83 -12.10 -30.18 -3.48
N GLU A 84 -12.54 -29.01 -3.95
CA GLU A 84 -12.35 -27.73 -3.27
C GLU A 84 -12.99 -27.74 -1.87
N THR A 85 -14.23 -28.22 -1.76
CA THR A 85 -14.93 -28.36 -0.47
C THR A 85 -14.18 -29.30 0.49
N ALA A 86 -13.63 -30.41 -0.01
CA ALA A 86 -12.85 -31.34 0.79
C ALA A 86 -11.55 -30.70 1.29
N ILE A 87 -10.84 -29.97 0.43
CA ILE A 87 -9.61 -29.24 0.80
C ILE A 87 -9.92 -28.11 1.80
N ASP A 88 -10.97 -27.32 1.58
CA ASP A 88 -11.41 -26.27 2.49
C ASP A 88 -11.74 -26.82 3.89
N SER A 89 -12.35 -28.00 3.94
CA SER A 89 -12.62 -28.72 5.19
C SER A 89 -11.34 -29.16 5.89
N LEU A 90 -10.32 -29.60 5.13
CA LEU A 90 -9.00 -29.93 5.66
C LEU A 90 -8.30 -28.68 6.23
N ILE A 91 -8.34 -27.55 5.52
CA ILE A 91 -7.80 -26.26 6.02
C ILE A 91 -8.48 -25.90 7.35
N SER A 92 -9.81 -25.95 7.38
CA SER A 92 -10.61 -25.60 8.56
C SER A 92 -10.38 -26.53 9.76
N SER A 93 -9.95 -27.77 9.54
CA SER A 93 -9.67 -28.74 10.61
C SER A 93 -8.19 -28.82 11.01
N SER A 94 -7.27 -28.27 10.21
CA SER A 94 -5.81 -28.37 10.43
C SER A 94 -5.23 -27.19 11.23
N HIS A 95 -5.86 -26.86 12.37
CA HIS A 95 -5.49 -25.71 13.21
C HIS A 95 -5.43 -24.38 12.43
N PRO A 96 -6.56 -23.97 11.80
CA PRO A 96 -6.59 -22.79 10.95
C PRO A 96 -6.19 -21.53 11.69
N LYS A 97 -5.54 -20.62 10.96
CA LYS A 97 -5.21 -19.28 11.41
C LYS A 97 -5.92 -18.28 10.51
N SER A 98 -6.64 -17.34 11.14
CA SER A 98 -7.15 -16.16 10.45
C SER A 98 -6.00 -15.17 10.27
N CYS A 99 -5.57 -15.03 9.03
CA CYS A 99 -4.45 -14.19 8.64
C CYS A 99 -4.97 -12.84 8.16
N SER A 100 -4.37 -11.77 8.65
CA SER A 100 -4.61 -10.40 8.18
C SER A 100 -3.31 -9.88 7.62
N TYR A 101 -3.32 -9.50 6.35
CA TYR A 101 -2.14 -9.01 5.66
C TYR A 101 -2.17 -7.49 5.54
N PRO A 102 -1.03 -6.81 5.78
CA PRO A 102 -0.93 -5.37 5.57
C PRO A 102 -0.94 -5.03 4.07
N ASP A 103 -1.10 -3.75 3.74
CA ASP A 103 -0.95 -3.31 2.36
C ASP A 103 0.45 -3.64 1.82
N HIS A 104 0.53 -3.89 0.51
CA HIS A 104 1.76 -4.33 -0.19
C HIS A 104 2.36 -5.65 0.33
N ALA A 105 1.58 -6.46 1.05
CA ALA A 105 1.98 -7.82 1.38
C ALA A 105 1.53 -8.82 0.32
N GLN A 106 2.39 -9.79 0.06
CA GLN A 106 2.09 -11.02 -0.65
C GLN A 106 2.07 -12.18 0.36
N PRO A 107 0.92 -12.85 0.54
CA PRO A 107 0.82 -14.03 1.40
C PRO A 107 1.84 -15.10 1.01
N SER A 108 2.52 -15.67 2.00
CA SER A 108 3.51 -16.72 1.85
C SER A 108 3.33 -17.74 2.97
N CYS A 109 2.35 -18.63 2.78
CA CYS A 109 2.02 -19.69 3.71
C CYS A 109 3.20 -20.66 3.84
N SER A 110 3.62 -20.94 5.07
CA SER A 110 4.64 -21.95 5.37
C SER A 110 4.20 -22.84 6.54
N SER A 111 4.81 -24.02 6.67
CA SER A 111 4.45 -24.97 7.71
C SER A 111 4.64 -24.45 9.14
N SER A 112 5.60 -23.55 9.37
CA SER A 112 5.86 -22.90 10.66
C SER A 112 5.07 -21.60 10.85
N ASN A 113 4.68 -20.93 9.76
CA ASN A 113 3.94 -19.68 9.80
C ASN A 113 2.88 -19.64 8.67
N PRO A 114 1.64 -20.10 8.94
CA PRO A 114 0.54 -20.06 7.99
C PRO A 114 0.17 -18.63 7.55
N CYS A 115 0.40 -17.64 8.40
CA CYS A 115 0.15 -16.23 8.10
C CYS A 115 1.41 -15.48 7.67
N GLY A 116 2.44 -16.20 7.20
CA GLY A 116 3.64 -15.60 6.64
C GLY A 116 3.29 -14.72 5.44
N PHE A 117 4.07 -13.66 5.25
CA PHE A 117 3.97 -12.79 4.09
C PHE A 117 5.33 -12.20 3.75
N SER A 118 5.48 -11.77 2.50
CA SER A 118 6.59 -10.97 2.02
C SER A 118 6.09 -9.63 1.51
N CYS A 119 6.90 -8.60 1.60
CA CYS A 119 6.54 -7.29 1.04
C CYS A 119 6.84 -7.24 -0.46
N ALA A 120 5.89 -6.71 -1.21
CA ALA A 120 5.99 -6.46 -2.64
C ALA A 120 6.32 -4.98 -2.91
N ASP A 121 6.42 -4.63 -4.19
CA ASP A 121 6.48 -3.24 -4.66
C ASP A 121 7.62 -2.40 -4.05
N GLY A 122 8.73 -3.04 -3.67
CA GLY A 122 9.90 -2.37 -3.10
C GLY A 122 9.78 -2.02 -1.60
N TYR A 123 8.65 -2.34 -0.98
CA TYR A 123 8.44 -2.19 0.45
C TYR A 123 9.25 -3.21 1.23
N THR A 124 9.57 -2.87 2.47
CA THR A 124 10.35 -3.70 3.38
C THR A 124 9.52 -4.14 4.57
N ALA A 125 9.68 -5.39 4.97
CA ALA A 125 8.98 -5.98 6.10
C ALA A 125 9.45 -5.35 7.42
N TRP A 126 8.50 -4.98 8.27
CA TRP A 126 8.80 -4.34 9.55
C TRP A 126 7.82 -4.79 10.64
N PRO A 127 8.26 -4.95 11.90
CA PRO A 127 9.66 -4.95 12.37
C PRO A 127 10.46 -6.17 11.86
N LEU A 128 11.79 -6.02 11.72
CA LEU A 128 12.70 -7.01 11.10
C LEU A 128 12.63 -8.43 11.69
N GLY A 129 12.26 -8.58 12.97
CA GLY A 129 12.13 -9.90 13.63
C GLY A 129 10.71 -10.46 13.71
N SER A 130 9.68 -9.64 13.51
CA SER A 130 8.27 -10.05 13.62
C SER A 130 7.42 -9.16 12.72
N PRO A 131 7.57 -9.30 11.40
CA PRO A 131 6.98 -8.36 10.47
C PRO A 131 5.46 -8.37 10.58
N SER A 132 4.88 -7.19 10.75
CA SER A 132 3.44 -6.96 10.85
C SER A 132 2.93 -5.96 9.81
N GLN A 133 3.85 -5.36 9.05
CA GLN A 133 3.58 -4.33 8.06
C GLN A 133 4.66 -4.31 6.99
N CYS A 134 4.30 -3.80 5.82
CA CYS A 134 5.21 -3.46 4.75
C CYS A 134 5.35 -1.94 4.70
N ILE A 135 6.57 -1.44 4.82
CA ILE A 135 6.83 0.00 4.92
C ILE A 135 7.82 0.47 3.87
N CYS A 136 7.63 1.71 3.44
CA CYS A 136 8.58 2.40 2.58
C CYS A 136 9.45 3.32 3.45
N SER A 137 10.59 2.78 3.91
CA SER A 137 11.52 3.53 4.76
C SER A 137 12.45 4.43 3.94
N PHE A 138 12.78 5.60 4.52
CA PHE A 138 13.83 6.47 4.01
C PHE A 138 15.13 5.68 3.73
N PRO A 139 15.88 5.99 2.65
CA PRO A 139 15.75 7.12 1.71
C PRO A 139 14.72 6.93 0.59
N LYS A 140 13.90 5.87 0.65
CA LYS A 140 12.88 5.61 -0.35
C LYS A 140 11.60 6.39 -0.04
N HIS A 141 10.79 6.62 -1.06
CA HIS A 141 9.44 7.17 -0.94
C HIS A 141 8.46 6.39 -1.81
N GLU A 142 7.18 6.46 -1.45
CA GLU A 142 6.10 5.82 -2.19
C GLU A 142 5.71 6.65 -3.41
N CYS A 143 5.64 6.00 -4.57
CA CYS A 143 5.20 6.56 -5.83
C CYS A 143 4.24 5.60 -6.52
N ASN A 144 2.95 5.97 -6.61
CA ASN A 144 1.90 5.14 -7.23
C ASN A 144 1.86 3.70 -6.68
N GLY A 145 1.99 3.52 -5.36
CA GLY A 145 1.99 2.21 -4.72
C GLY A 145 3.29 1.41 -4.88
N VAL A 146 4.38 2.04 -5.30
CA VAL A 146 5.72 1.43 -5.37
C VAL A 146 6.72 2.25 -4.55
N CYS A 147 7.47 1.58 -3.67
CA CYS A 147 8.52 2.19 -2.86
C CYS A 147 9.86 2.24 -3.60
N THR A 148 10.35 3.45 -3.90
CA THR A 148 11.53 3.68 -4.76
C THR A 148 12.52 4.69 -4.17
N SER A 149 13.81 4.53 -4.50
CA SER A 149 14.91 5.43 -4.11
C SER A 149 15.18 6.55 -5.11
N ASN A 150 14.48 6.58 -6.24
CA ASN A 150 14.74 7.57 -7.29
C ASN A 150 14.21 8.94 -6.83
N SER A 151 15.10 9.84 -6.45
CA SER A 151 14.80 11.25 -6.09
C SER A 151 14.20 12.10 -7.22
N GLY A 152 13.94 11.52 -8.39
CA GLY A 152 13.22 12.16 -9.48
C GLY A 152 11.74 11.84 -9.36
N SER A 153 10.92 12.89 -9.39
CA SER A 153 9.45 12.90 -9.42
C SER A 153 8.79 11.55 -9.72
N CYS A 154 7.86 11.13 -8.86
CA CYS A 154 7.03 9.96 -9.08
C CYS A 154 6.54 9.90 -10.54
N PRO A 155 6.69 8.78 -11.25
CA PRO A 155 6.17 8.63 -12.60
C PRO A 155 4.66 8.42 -12.54
N SER A 156 3.93 9.36 -11.94
CA SER A 156 2.50 9.52 -12.16
C SER A 156 2.35 10.25 -13.49
N GLN A 157 1.60 9.62 -14.39
CA GLN A 157 1.42 9.97 -15.80
C GLN A 157 2.54 9.43 -16.69
N GLY A 158 2.20 8.37 -17.43
CA GLY A 158 3.03 7.87 -18.55
C GLY A 158 3.53 9.03 -19.39
N PRO A 159 4.67 8.88 -20.07
CA PRO A 159 5.55 9.97 -20.50
C PRO A 159 4.69 11.17 -20.89
N LEU A 160 4.64 12.18 -20.01
CA LEU A 160 4.19 13.50 -20.44
C LEU A 160 5.01 13.70 -21.69
N LYS A 161 4.35 13.67 -22.86
CA LYS A 161 5.01 13.98 -24.12
C LYS A 161 5.84 15.18 -23.76
N LYS A 162 7.18 15.08 -23.89
CA LYS A 162 8.06 16.22 -23.82
C LYS A 162 7.50 17.19 -24.85
N ARG A 163 6.51 17.99 -24.46
CA ARG A 163 6.14 19.19 -25.15
C ARG A 163 7.31 20.03 -24.75
N VAL A 164 8.33 19.95 -25.59
CA VAL A 164 9.42 20.90 -25.62
C VAL A 164 8.69 22.23 -25.71
N VAL A 165 8.45 22.83 -24.55
CA VAL A 165 8.03 24.22 -24.48
C VAL A 165 9.22 24.90 -25.16
N PRO A 166 9.02 25.55 -26.32
CA PRO A 166 10.14 26.04 -27.10
C PRO A 166 11.01 26.88 -26.16
N VAL A 167 12.34 26.71 -26.19
CA VAL A 167 13.32 27.40 -25.31
C VAL A 167 13.01 28.90 -25.14
N SER A 168 12.39 29.48 -26.17
CA SER A 168 11.81 30.82 -26.19
C SER A 168 10.81 31.18 -25.07
N MET A 169 10.10 30.23 -24.45
CA MET A 169 9.15 30.46 -23.35
C MET A 169 9.88 30.57 -22.02
N ARG A 170 10.88 29.71 -21.76
CA ARG A 170 11.75 29.85 -20.58
C ARG A 170 12.55 31.14 -20.60
N ALA A 171 12.97 31.60 -21.79
CA ALA A 171 13.62 32.89 -21.97
C ALA A 171 12.69 34.10 -21.78
N ARG A 172 11.36 33.89 -21.88
CA ARG A 172 10.33 34.96 -21.79
C ARG A 172 9.54 34.94 -20.49
N ALA A 173 9.53 33.83 -19.75
CA ALA A 173 8.90 33.72 -18.45
C ALA A 173 9.70 34.54 -17.43
N ARG A 174 9.18 35.72 -17.10
CA ARG A 174 9.77 36.63 -16.12
C ARG A 174 8.77 36.79 -14.99
N CYS A 175 9.25 36.58 -13.77
CA CYS A 175 8.50 36.86 -12.56
C CYS A 175 9.07 38.10 -11.89
N ALA A 176 8.28 38.66 -10.96
CA ALA A 176 8.79 39.66 -10.03
C ALA A 176 9.93 39.07 -9.18
N GLU A 177 10.72 39.94 -8.56
CA GLU A 177 11.77 39.53 -7.64
C GLU A 177 11.19 38.66 -6.51
N GLY A 178 11.86 37.56 -6.19
CA GLY A 178 11.41 36.58 -5.18
C GLY A 178 10.49 35.48 -5.71
N PHE A 179 10.03 35.55 -6.97
CA PHE A 179 9.15 34.54 -7.57
C PHE A 179 9.85 33.74 -8.67
N THR A 180 9.52 32.45 -8.76
CA THR A 180 10.08 31.51 -9.73
C THR A 180 9.00 31.10 -10.74
N PRO A 181 9.28 31.11 -12.06
CA PRO A 181 8.33 30.64 -13.05
C PRO A 181 8.23 29.11 -13.04
N CYS A 182 7.11 28.58 -12.54
CA CYS A 182 6.81 27.15 -12.49
C CYS A 182 5.74 26.78 -13.52
N GLY A 183 5.78 25.54 -14.02
CA GLY A 183 4.75 25.02 -14.92
C GLY A 183 3.49 24.67 -14.15
N VAL A 184 2.32 24.76 -14.80
CA VAL A 184 1.03 24.33 -14.20
C VAL A 184 0.56 23.00 -14.79
N PRO A 185 -0.19 22.15 -14.05
CA PRO A 185 -0.65 20.83 -14.53
C PRO A 185 -1.63 20.85 -15.72
N ALA A 186 -2.15 22.02 -16.11
CA ALA A 186 -3.24 22.16 -17.07
C ALA A 186 -2.79 22.05 -18.53
N GLY A 187 -2.56 20.83 -19.05
CA GLY A 187 -2.73 20.41 -20.46
C GLY A 187 -2.09 21.23 -21.62
N GLY A 188 -1.35 22.30 -21.35
CA GLY A 188 -0.87 23.33 -22.28
C GLY A 188 0.42 24.01 -21.79
N PRO A 189 0.99 24.94 -22.58
CA PRO A 189 2.25 25.61 -22.25
C PRO A 189 2.01 26.79 -21.28
N THR A 190 1.37 26.52 -20.16
CA THR A 190 1.01 27.53 -19.15
C THR A 190 1.99 27.47 -17.98
N TRP A 191 2.29 28.62 -17.41
CA TRP A 191 3.21 28.78 -16.28
C TRP A 191 2.67 29.86 -15.35
N GLU A 192 3.09 29.79 -14.09
CA GLU A 192 2.75 30.77 -13.07
C GLU A 192 3.99 31.17 -12.28
N CYS A 193 3.92 32.33 -11.62
CA CYS A 193 4.97 32.79 -10.72
C CYS A 193 4.68 32.29 -9.33
N VAL A 194 5.56 31.44 -8.81
CA VAL A 194 5.42 30.83 -7.48
C VAL A 194 6.50 31.36 -6.56
N ASP A 195 6.11 31.75 -5.34
CA ASP A 195 7.07 32.04 -4.28
C ASP A 195 7.54 30.73 -3.67
N THR A 196 8.62 30.18 -4.20
CA THR A 196 9.16 28.88 -3.76
C THR A 196 9.72 28.90 -2.34
N PHE A 197 9.76 30.05 -1.66
CA PHE A 197 10.18 30.14 -0.27
C PHE A 197 9.03 29.94 0.72
N ASN A 198 7.78 30.16 0.29
CA ASN A 198 6.60 30.16 1.14
C ASN A 198 5.44 29.29 0.58
N ASP A 199 5.53 28.86 -0.67
CA ASP A 199 4.52 28.03 -1.30
C ASP A 199 4.62 26.57 -0.86
N LEU A 200 3.48 25.98 -0.48
CA LEU A 200 3.42 24.62 0.04
C LEU A 200 3.60 23.55 -1.06
N GLU A 201 3.15 23.83 -2.28
CA GLU A 201 3.09 22.87 -3.39
C GLU A 201 4.34 22.94 -4.28
N SER A 202 5.24 23.89 -4.00
CA SER A 202 6.49 24.13 -4.72
C SER A 202 7.55 24.73 -3.78
N CYS A 203 7.69 24.11 -2.61
CA CYS A 203 8.64 24.54 -1.60
C CYS A 203 10.07 24.20 -2.04
N GLY A 204 10.98 25.17 -1.97
CA GLY A 204 12.38 25.03 -2.36
C GLY A 204 12.63 25.01 -3.87
N GLY A 205 11.58 25.02 -4.70
CA GLY A 205 11.69 25.01 -6.15
C GLY A 205 10.40 24.61 -6.85
N CYS A 206 10.41 24.52 -8.18
CA CYS A 206 9.22 24.08 -8.91
C CYS A 206 9.05 22.56 -8.85
N VAL A 207 7.90 22.08 -8.39
CA VAL A 207 7.51 20.67 -8.54
C VAL A 207 7.29 20.32 -10.01
N ILE A 208 6.75 21.25 -10.79
CA ILE A 208 6.64 21.14 -12.25
C ILE A 208 7.56 22.18 -12.91
N PRO A 209 8.73 21.77 -13.43
CA PRO A 209 9.71 22.70 -13.99
C PRO A 209 9.30 23.21 -15.38
N LEU A 210 9.52 24.51 -15.64
CA LEU A 210 9.28 25.10 -16.95
C LEU A 210 10.30 24.59 -17.99
N GLY A 211 9.81 24.08 -19.12
CA GLY A 211 10.65 23.69 -20.26
C GLY A 211 11.35 22.34 -20.12
N GLY A 212 10.80 21.43 -19.31
CA GLY A 212 11.29 20.04 -19.20
C GLY A 212 12.61 19.90 -18.44
N GLY A 213 12.89 20.82 -17.50
CA GLY A 213 13.96 20.67 -16.51
C GLY A 213 13.68 19.56 -15.51
N HIS A 214 14.57 19.40 -14.53
CA HIS A 214 14.33 18.53 -13.37
C HIS A 214 13.49 19.27 -12.33
N ALA A 215 12.55 18.58 -11.70
CA ALA A 215 11.83 19.13 -10.55
C ALA A 215 12.83 19.38 -9.42
N SER A 216 12.74 20.56 -8.80
CA SER A 216 13.59 20.94 -7.66
C SER A 216 12.78 21.29 -6.42
N GLY A 217 11.45 21.34 -6.54
CA GLY A 217 10.53 21.61 -5.45
C GLY A 217 9.97 20.36 -4.80
N VAL A 218 9.42 20.55 -3.61
CA VAL A 218 8.67 19.56 -2.85
C VAL A 218 7.27 20.09 -2.57
N ASP A 219 6.27 19.24 -2.74
CA ASP A 219 4.92 19.48 -2.23
C ASP A 219 4.87 19.01 -0.78
N CYS A 220 4.84 19.98 0.14
CA CYS A 220 4.82 19.75 1.57
C CYS A 220 3.50 19.15 2.07
N THR A 221 2.38 19.34 1.35
CA THR A 221 1.07 18.82 1.76
C THR A 221 0.95 17.32 1.50
N ALA A 222 1.72 16.82 0.53
CA ALA A 222 1.84 15.39 0.25
C ALA A 222 2.75 14.62 1.22
N LEU A 223 3.34 15.28 2.23
CA LEU A 223 4.23 14.63 3.19
C LEU A 223 3.48 13.66 4.12
N PRO A 224 3.98 12.43 4.33
CA PRO A 224 3.30 11.44 5.15
C PRO A 224 3.13 11.86 6.61
N GLY A 225 1.95 11.62 7.17
CA GLY A 225 1.69 11.81 8.60
C GLY A 225 1.55 13.27 9.03
N VAL A 226 1.68 14.22 8.10
CA VAL A 226 1.58 15.66 8.37
C VAL A 226 0.12 16.06 8.49
N ALA A 227 -0.22 16.80 9.55
CA ALA A 227 -1.54 17.41 9.76
C ALA A 227 -1.51 18.94 9.63
N ASP A 228 -0.34 19.54 9.80
CA ASP A 228 -0.10 20.98 9.66
C ASP A 228 1.35 21.20 9.24
N VAL A 229 1.57 21.94 8.16
CA VAL A 229 2.87 22.15 7.54
C VAL A 229 2.97 23.52 6.91
N ALA A 230 4.18 24.06 6.93
CA ALA A 230 4.54 25.30 6.28
C ALA A 230 5.74 25.08 5.36
N CYS A 231 5.84 25.88 4.29
CA CYS A 231 7.09 26.09 3.61
C CYS A 231 7.77 27.31 4.26
N VAL A 232 8.94 27.12 4.84
CA VAL A 232 9.70 28.18 5.52
C VAL A 232 11.06 28.27 4.87
N ALA A 233 11.32 29.40 4.22
CA ALA A 233 12.57 29.66 3.51
C ALA A 233 12.96 28.53 2.53
N GLY A 234 11.96 27.95 1.86
CA GLY A 234 12.17 26.89 0.86
C GLY A 234 12.38 25.50 1.47
N THR A 235 12.09 25.31 2.76
CA THR A 235 12.12 24.01 3.44
C THR A 235 10.76 23.68 4.02
N CYS A 236 10.26 22.46 3.82
CA CYS A 236 9.04 21.99 4.47
C CYS A 236 9.25 21.84 5.98
N VAL A 237 8.35 22.41 6.78
CA VAL A 237 8.34 22.34 8.25
C VAL A 237 6.99 21.84 8.73
N ALA A 238 6.94 20.64 9.27
CA ALA A 238 5.74 20.06 9.86
C ALA A 238 5.51 20.62 11.27
N HIS A 239 4.48 21.42 11.47
CA HIS A 239 4.12 21.95 12.79
C HIS A 239 3.35 20.94 13.63
N ARG A 240 2.48 20.15 13.00
CA ARG A 240 1.67 19.14 13.67
C ARG A 240 1.57 17.87 12.82
N CYS A 241 1.63 16.74 13.50
CA CYS A 241 1.43 15.43 12.90
C CYS A 241 0.02 14.92 13.16
N MET A 242 -0.48 14.06 12.27
CA MET A 242 -1.73 13.33 12.47
C MET A 242 -1.65 12.45 13.73
N PRO A 243 -2.80 12.10 14.36
CA PRO A 243 -2.81 11.17 15.48
C PRO A 243 -2.05 9.88 15.15
N GLY A 244 -1.18 9.43 16.07
CA GLY A 244 -0.31 8.29 15.83
C GLY A 244 1.01 8.63 15.15
N TYR A 245 1.34 9.91 14.93
CA TYR A 245 2.62 10.38 14.42
C TYR A 245 3.22 11.46 15.35
N PHE A 246 4.55 11.60 15.32
CA PHE A 246 5.35 12.58 16.06
C PHE A 246 6.33 13.26 15.10
N ARG A 247 6.72 14.51 15.41
CA ARG A 247 7.69 15.23 14.59
C ARG A 247 9.06 14.58 14.69
N ALA A 248 9.73 14.40 13.56
CA ALA A 248 11.11 13.96 13.53
C ALA A 248 12.08 15.05 13.98
N PRO A 249 13.30 14.69 14.43
CA PRO A 249 14.37 15.66 14.63
C PRO A 249 14.66 16.41 13.32
N GLY A 250 14.62 17.76 13.36
CA GLY A 250 14.78 18.61 12.18
C GLY A 250 13.47 19.09 11.54
N ASP A 251 12.32 18.85 12.20
CA ASP A 251 11.00 19.45 11.96
C ASP A 251 10.42 19.34 10.54
N SER A 252 10.99 18.53 9.65
CA SER A 252 10.57 18.47 8.23
C SER A 252 9.55 17.38 7.91
N PHE A 253 9.34 16.40 8.80
CA PHE A 253 8.42 15.29 8.56
C PHE A 253 7.89 14.66 9.86
N CYS A 254 6.84 13.86 9.71
CA CYS A 254 6.15 13.15 10.77
C CYS A 254 6.46 11.65 10.73
N LEU A 255 6.87 11.10 11.87
CA LEU A 255 7.18 9.69 12.08
C LEU A 255 6.08 9.03 12.90
N HIS A 256 5.61 7.86 12.48
CA HIS A 256 4.59 7.14 13.23
C HIS A 256 5.10 6.75 14.64
N SER A 257 4.22 6.72 15.63
CA SER A 257 4.49 6.59 17.07
C SER A 257 5.35 5.40 17.46
N ARG A 258 5.14 4.28 16.78
CA ARG A 258 5.95 3.05 16.89
C ARG A 258 7.41 3.19 16.45
N TYR A 259 7.79 4.29 15.76
CA TYR A 259 9.17 4.60 15.37
C TYR A 259 9.82 5.65 16.30
N ALA A 260 9.04 6.58 16.85
CA ALA A 260 9.56 7.60 17.76
C ALA A 260 10.10 7.00 19.08
N ALA A 261 9.43 5.97 19.60
CA ALA A 261 9.87 5.25 20.81
C ALA A 261 11.25 4.59 20.67
N GLN A 262 11.70 4.29 19.44
CA GLN A 262 13.03 3.71 19.17
C GLN A 262 14.10 4.76 18.86
N LEU A 263 13.71 5.99 18.50
CA LEU A 263 14.66 7.10 18.32
C LEU A 263 15.09 7.69 19.66
N ASP A 264 14.23 7.72 20.69
CA ASP A 264 14.65 8.11 22.04
C ASP A 264 15.68 7.13 22.63
N GLU A 265 15.54 5.83 22.36
CA GLU A 265 16.51 4.82 22.80
C GLU A 265 17.87 4.97 22.06
N TYR A 266 17.86 5.38 20.79
CA TYR A 266 19.08 5.63 20.01
C TYR A 266 19.74 6.99 20.33
N VAL A 267 18.97 8.04 20.63
CA VAL A 267 19.50 9.36 21.02
C VAL A 267 20.04 9.35 22.46
N GLN A 268 19.47 8.55 23.36
CA GLN A 268 20.06 8.31 24.68
C GLN A 268 21.40 7.57 24.59
N ASP A 269 21.56 6.65 23.64
CA ASP A 269 22.82 5.96 23.39
C ASP A 269 23.86 6.88 22.72
N ALA A 270 23.45 7.73 21.76
CA ALA A 270 24.34 8.73 21.14
C ALA A 270 24.80 9.82 22.13
N GLY A 271 23.97 10.19 23.12
CA GLY A 271 24.34 11.08 24.22
C GLY A 271 25.34 10.47 25.20
N ALA A 272 25.48 9.14 25.24
CA ALA A 272 26.47 8.45 26.05
C ALA A 272 27.88 8.45 25.41
N TYR A 273 28.00 8.80 24.13
CA TYR A 273 29.26 8.86 23.39
C TYR A 273 29.83 10.27 23.14
N GLY A 274 29.28 11.30 23.79
CA GLY A 274 29.92 12.60 24.01
C GLY A 274 30.77 13.14 22.85
N LEU A 275 30.12 13.56 21.76
CA LEU A 275 30.74 14.41 20.74
C LEU A 275 29.99 15.74 20.72
N GLU A 276 30.46 16.64 21.58
CA GLU A 276 30.34 18.10 21.37
C GLU A 276 31.13 18.54 20.13
#